data_AF-A0A0A0L0X6-F1
#
_entry.id   AF-A0A0A0L0X6-F1
#
_cell.length_a   1.000
_cell.length_b   1.000
_cell.length_c   1.000
_cell.angle_alpha   90.00
_cell.angle_beta   90.00
_cell.angle_gamma   90.00
#
_symmetry.space_group_name_H-M   'P 1'
#
loop_
_entity.id
_entity.type
_entity.pdbx_description
1 polymer ?
#
loop_
_entity_poly.entity_id
_entity_poly.type
_entity_poly.pdbx_seq_one_letter_code
_entity_poly.pdbx_strand_id
1 'polypeptide(L)'
;MPISGFRSLLWWSKWSKKDWAIAVICFAFIFFVFSFFSDSWHAEDSGINHTFDLNPANDPDLVDLTLLQNAKAKGALCLDGSLPGYHFQKGFGSGSSNWVLHIEGGGWCDTVSSCSLRKMTPLGSSDYMERRVLFSGILSSDASQNPDFYNWNKIKIRYCDGASFAGHPVGETKNGNILHFRGQLIWEALMDELLSVGLSKARQALLSGCSAGGLATLIHCDDFRELLPKDATVKCLADAGFFLDEKDVSGNHTMRSFYHHVFNLQVVLCSSFVLIYTFSDWMVQNLVIFFEKNLVDLFGVLLFYSL
;
A
#
# COMPACT_ATOMS: atom_id res chain seq x y z
N MET A 1 -32.50 -0.40 58.74
CA MET A 1 -31.60 -1.51 58.35
C MET A 1 -30.69 -1.01 57.24
N PRO A 2 -29.36 -0.99 57.43
CA PRO A 2 -28.42 -0.44 56.46
C PRO A 2 -27.86 -1.49 55.46
N ILE A 3 -27.73 -1.04 54.21
CA ILE A 3 -26.70 -1.24 53.17
C ILE A 3 -25.93 -2.59 53.12
N SER A 4 -26.02 -3.26 51.96
CA SER A 4 -24.92 -4.05 51.35
C SER A 4 -25.01 -3.83 49.82
N GLY A 5 -23.97 -3.52 49.05
CA GLY A 5 -22.53 -3.59 49.25
C GLY A 5 -21.92 -4.19 47.99
N PHE A 6 -21.63 -3.35 46.98
CA PHE A 6 -20.86 -3.70 45.78
C PHE A 6 -19.54 -4.35 46.20
N ARG A 7 -19.26 -5.59 45.77
CA ARG A 7 -17.94 -6.22 45.90
C ARG A 7 -17.24 -6.21 44.55
N SER A 8 -16.33 -5.26 44.40
CA SER A 8 -15.27 -5.25 43.40
C SER A 8 -14.36 -6.47 43.58
N LEU A 9 -14.24 -7.31 42.57
CA LEU A 9 -13.22 -8.35 42.48
C LEU A 9 -11.89 -7.72 42.03
N LEU A 10 -11.11 -7.22 42.98
CA LEU A 10 -9.68 -6.95 42.80
C LEU A 10 -8.95 -8.29 42.86
N TRP A 11 -8.57 -8.82 41.69
CA TRP A 11 -7.71 -10.00 41.57
C TRP A 11 -6.24 -9.53 41.54
N TRP A 12 -5.63 -9.38 42.72
CA TRP A 12 -4.17 -9.25 42.82
C TRP A 12 -3.56 -10.65 42.83
N SER A 13 -3.08 -11.12 41.67
CA SER A 13 -2.27 -12.32 41.58
C SER A 13 -0.90 -12.06 42.22
N LYS A 14 -0.49 -12.88 43.19
CA LYS A 14 0.90 -12.91 43.69
C LYS A 14 1.80 -13.48 42.59
N TRP A 15 2.55 -12.62 41.93
CA TRP A 15 3.53 -13.02 40.91
C TRP A 15 4.74 -13.69 41.56
N SER A 16 5.20 -14.79 40.98
CA SER A 16 6.42 -15.45 41.42
C SER A 16 7.66 -14.63 41.03
N LYS A 17 8.80 -14.89 41.67
CA LYS A 17 10.07 -14.22 41.32
C LYS A 17 10.47 -14.44 39.85
N LYS A 18 10.03 -15.55 39.23
CA LYS A 18 10.27 -15.84 37.82
C LYS A 18 9.41 -14.97 36.90
N ASP A 19 8.15 -14.72 37.28
CA ASP A 19 7.23 -13.87 36.52
C ASP A 19 7.70 -12.40 36.53
N TRP A 20 8.22 -11.94 37.67
CA TRP A 20 8.88 -10.63 37.76
C TRP A 20 10.13 -10.54 36.89
N ALA A 21 10.95 -11.59 36.83
CA ALA A 21 12.13 -11.61 35.98
C ALA A 21 11.76 -11.54 34.48
N ILE A 22 10.74 -12.29 34.06
CA ILE A 22 10.23 -12.26 32.68
C ILE A 22 9.68 -10.88 32.33
N ALA A 23 8.89 -10.27 33.21
CA ALA A 23 8.33 -8.95 32.96
C ALA A 23 9.39 -7.85 32.90
N VAL A 24 10.44 -7.94 33.73
CA VAL A 24 11.58 -7.01 33.66
C VAL A 24 12.34 -7.16 32.33
N ILE A 25 12.54 -8.40 31.85
CA ILE A 25 13.19 -8.65 30.56
C ILE A 25 12.32 -8.13 29.40
N CYS A 26 11.01 -8.39 29.42
CA CYS A 26 10.08 -7.86 28.42
C CYS A 26 10.05 -6.34 28.43
N PHE A 27 10.02 -5.70 29.61
CA PHE A 27 10.02 -4.25 29.72
C PHE A 27 11.35 -3.65 29.24
N ALA A 28 12.49 -4.28 29.56
CA ALA A 28 13.79 -3.87 29.05
C ALA A 28 13.91 -4.03 27.53
N PHE A 29 13.33 -5.09 26.96
CA PHE A 29 13.30 -5.30 25.51
C PHE A 29 12.38 -4.29 24.81
N ILE A 30 11.20 -4.01 25.36
CA ILE A 30 10.29 -2.97 24.87
C ILE A 30 10.97 -1.60 24.94
N PHE A 31 11.67 -1.29 26.04
CA PHE A 31 12.39 -0.02 26.21
C PHE A 31 13.57 0.08 25.24
N PHE A 32 14.33 -1.01 25.03
CA PHE A 32 15.42 -1.06 24.06
C PHE A 32 14.92 -0.88 22.63
N VAL A 33 13.81 -1.53 22.27
CA VAL A 33 13.12 -1.35 20.99
C VAL A 33 12.63 0.10 20.85
N PHE A 34 12.03 0.68 21.90
CA PHE A 34 11.59 2.07 21.89
C PHE A 34 12.76 3.06 21.75
N SER A 35 13.90 2.82 22.39
CA SER A 35 15.10 3.65 22.24
C SER A 35 15.70 3.52 20.84
N PHE A 36 15.75 2.31 20.27
CA PHE A 36 16.24 2.10 18.90
C PHE A 36 15.34 2.74 17.83
N PHE A 37 14.02 2.71 18.03
CA PHE A 37 13.07 3.41 17.16
C PHE A 37 13.04 4.93 17.42
N SER A 38 13.27 5.38 18.66
CA SER A 38 13.35 6.80 19.01
C SER A 38 14.59 7.47 18.41
N ASP A 39 15.73 6.78 18.37
CA ASP A 39 16.96 7.31 17.76
C ASP A 39 16.85 7.38 16.24
N SER A 40 16.09 6.47 15.62
CA SER A 40 15.74 6.55 14.18
C SER A 40 14.81 7.72 13.86
N TRP A 41 14.06 8.24 14.84
CA TRP A 41 13.19 9.41 14.68
C TRP A 41 13.90 10.74 14.96
N HIS A 42 15.01 10.75 15.71
CA HIS A 42 15.73 11.98 16.05
C HIS A 42 16.86 12.35 15.09
N ALA A 43 17.27 11.46 14.18
CA ALA A 43 18.34 11.75 13.23
C ALA A 43 17.93 12.66 12.05
N GLU A 44 16.64 12.98 11.87
CA GLU A 44 16.15 13.78 10.73
C GLU A 44 15.66 15.19 11.09
N ASP A 45 15.89 15.67 12.33
CA ASP A 45 15.39 16.98 12.80
C ASP A 45 16.50 18.03 13.06
N SER A 46 17.73 17.77 12.62
CA SER A 46 18.82 18.75 12.73
C SER A 46 19.01 19.55 11.45
N GLY A 47 18.01 20.36 11.07
CA GLY A 47 18.14 21.22 9.88
C GLY A 47 17.01 22.19 9.54
N ILE A 48 15.94 22.32 10.32
CA ILE A 48 14.77 23.12 9.88
C ILE A 48 14.59 24.36 10.76
N ASN A 49 15.22 25.47 10.35
CA ASN A 49 14.89 26.82 10.82
C ASN A 49 13.67 27.37 10.04
N HIS A 50 12.51 26.72 10.17
CA HIS A 50 11.25 27.30 9.76
C HIS A 50 10.39 27.56 11.00
N THR A 51 10.06 28.83 11.23
CA THR A 51 9.06 29.24 12.21
C THR A 51 7.77 28.49 11.93
N PHE A 52 7.42 27.56 12.81
CA PHE A 52 6.22 26.75 12.73
C PHE A 52 5.01 27.64 13.03
N ASP A 53 4.42 28.22 11.97
CA ASP A 53 3.15 28.93 12.08
C ASP A 53 2.05 27.88 12.32
N LEU A 54 1.43 27.89 13.50
CA LEU A 54 0.49 26.88 13.99
C LEU A 54 -0.90 26.90 13.30
N ASN A 55 -0.97 27.26 12.02
CA ASN A 55 -2.17 27.18 11.19
C ASN A 55 -2.00 26.11 10.09
N PRO A 56 -2.27 24.82 10.37
CA PRO A 56 -2.20 23.74 9.37
C PRO A 56 -3.21 23.88 8.22
N ALA A 57 -4.08 24.89 8.26
CA ALA A 57 -5.04 25.18 7.21
C ALA A 57 -4.41 25.80 5.93
N ASN A 58 -3.22 26.40 6.04
CA ASN A 58 -2.60 27.21 4.98
C ASN A 58 -1.18 26.78 4.59
N ASP A 59 -0.75 25.56 4.92
CA ASP A 59 0.55 25.07 4.46
C ASP A 59 0.48 24.81 2.93
N PRO A 60 1.19 25.61 2.10
CA PRO A 60 1.13 25.48 0.64
C PRO A 60 1.77 24.18 0.14
N ASP A 61 2.51 23.44 0.99
CA ASP A 61 3.26 22.26 0.59
C ASP A 61 2.47 20.95 0.76
N LEU A 62 1.29 21.01 1.41
CA LEU A 62 0.40 19.87 1.56
C LEU A 62 -0.44 19.62 0.31
N VAL A 63 -0.55 18.34 -0.07
CA VAL A 63 -1.31 17.91 -1.26
C VAL A 63 -2.66 17.33 -0.84
N ASP A 64 -3.75 17.91 -1.34
CA ASP A 64 -5.13 17.48 -1.05
C ASP A 64 -5.46 16.08 -1.61
N LEU A 65 -6.30 15.34 -0.88
CA LEU A 65 -6.89 14.08 -1.30
C LEU A 65 -8.02 14.33 -2.31
N THR A 66 -7.92 13.70 -3.47
CA THR A 66 -8.98 13.66 -4.49
C THR A 66 -9.66 12.30 -4.47
N LEU A 67 -10.98 12.27 -4.22
CA LEU A 67 -11.80 11.06 -4.29
C LEU A 67 -12.38 10.89 -5.69
N LEU A 68 -12.32 9.67 -6.22
CA LEU A 68 -12.85 9.34 -7.55
C LEU A 68 -14.38 9.29 -7.54
N GLN A 69 -15.02 10.40 -7.93
CA GLN A 69 -16.48 10.51 -7.94
C GLN A 69 -17.15 9.47 -8.85
N ASN A 70 -16.52 9.13 -9.98
CA ASN A 70 -17.05 8.17 -10.94
C ASN A 70 -16.76 6.70 -10.57
N ALA A 71 -15.97 6.43 -9.54
CA ALA A 71 -15.57 5.07 -9.16
C ALA A 71 -16.78 4.20 -8.80
N LYS A 72 -17.78 4.78 -8.11
CA LYS A 72 -19.02 4.06 -7.75
C LYS A 72 -19.79 3.52 -8.96
N ALA A 73 -19.84 4.28 -10.06
CA ALA A 73 -20.49 3.85 -11.29
C ALA A 73 -19.75 2.69 -11.98
N LYS A 74 -18.42 2.62 -11.80
CA LYS A 74 -17.57 1.51 -12.25
C LYS A 74 -17.50 0.36 -11.24
N GLY A 75 -18.20 0.48 -10.12
CA GLY A 75 -18.14 -0.49 -9.02
C GLY A 75 -16.82 -0.47 -8.25
N ALA A 76 -15.89 0.45 -8.53
CA ALA A 76 -14.62 0.59 -7.83
C ALA A 76 -14.83 1.19 -6.43
N LEU A 77 -14.68 0.39 -5.39
CA LEU A 77 -14.93 0.77 -3.99
C LEU A 77 -13.85 0.20 -3.08
N CYS A 78 -13.44 0.97 -2.07
CA CYS A 78 -12.59 0.50 -0.98
C CYS A 78 -13.29 -0.62 -0.18
N LEU A 79 -12.54 -1.32 0.69
CA LEU A 79 -13.07 -2.44 1.49
C LEU A 79 -14.38 -2.15 2.22
N ASP A 80 -14.59 -0.91 2.69
CA ASP A 80 -15.80 -0.47 3.39
C ASP A 80 -16.94 0.03 2.49
N GLY A 81 -16.69 0.24 1.20
CA GLY A 81 -17.64 0.79 0.24
C GLY A 81 -17.47 2.29 -0.03
N SER A 82 -16.48 2.94 0.57
CA SER A 82 -16.13 4.34 0.27
C SER A 82 -15.36 4.45 -1.06
N LEU A 83 -15.22 5.68 -1.57
CA LEU A 83 -14.59 5.93 -2.86
C LEU A 83 -13.06 5.83 -2.74
N PRO A 84 -12.35 5.21 -3.70
CA PRO A 84 -10.89 5.30 -3.75
C PRO A 84 -10.42 6.73 -4.07
N GLY A 85 -9.15 7.01 -3.79
CA GLY A 85 -8.59 8.34 -4.00
C GLY A 85 -7.09 8.38 -4.22
N TYR A 86 -6.61 9.56 -4.59
CA TYR A 86 -5.20 9.86 -4.81
C TYR A 86 -4.89 11.31 -4.43
N HIS A 87 -3.61 11.61 -4.21
CA HIS A 87 -3.12 12.98 -4.09
C HIS A 87 -2.37 13.34 -5.37
N PHE A 88 -2.54 14.57 -5.85
CA PHE A 88 -1.91 15.02 -7.09
C PHE A 88 -1.25 16.38 -6.95
N GLN A 89 0.04 16.44 -7.27
CA GLN A 89 0.79 17.68 -7.43
C GLN A 89 1.25 17.82 -8.89
N LYS A 90 0.93 18.95 -9.50
CA LYS A 90 1.24 19.22 -10.91
C LYS A 90 2.73 19.53 -11.09
N GLY A 91 3.31 18.94 -12.13
CA GLY A 91 4.70 19.20 -12.53
C GLY A 91 4.88 20.58 -13.19
N PHE A 92 6.13 21.01 -13.30
CA PHE A 92 6.49 22.31 -13.86
C PHE A 92 7.75 22.26 -14.72
N GLY A 93 7.95 23.29 -15.54
CA GLY A 93 9.10 23.39 -16.44
C GLY A 93 9.24 22.18 -17.35
N SER A 94 10.46 21.65 -17.45
CA SER A 94 10.78 20.47 -18.28
C SER A 94 10.14 19.17 -17.79
N GLY A 95 9.72 19.09 -16.52
CA GLY A 95 9.06 17.91 -15.94
C GLY A 95 7.54 17.86 -16.16
N SER A 96 6.94 18.93 -16.72
CA SER A 96 5.48 19.04 -16.88
C SER A 96 4.83 17.98 -17.77
N SER A 97 5.61 17.30 -18.63
CA SER A 97 5.16 16.16 -19.45
C SER A 97 5.52 14.79 -18.86
N ASN A 98 6.15 14.74 -17.69
CA ASN A 98 6.64 13.52 -17.06
C ASN A 98 5.86 13.23 -15.78
N TRP A 99 5.77 11.95 -15.42
CA TRP A 99 4.86 11.48 -14.38
C TRP A 99 5.52 10.46 -13.47
N VAL A 100 5.36 10.64 -12.15
CA VAL A 100 5.65 9.60 -11.16
C VAL A 100 4.34 9.25 -10.46
N LEU A 101 3.99 7.97 -10.47
CA LEU A 101 2.85 7.43 -9.75
C LEU A 101 3.41 6.53 -8.66
N HIS A 102 3.12 6.82 -7.40
CA HIS A 102 3.58 6.02 -6.27
C HIS A 102 2.39 5.40 -5.54
N ILE A 103 2.40 4.07 -5.43
CA ILE A 103 1.36 3.28 -4.78
C ILE A 103 1.72 3.11 -3.29
N GLU A 104 0.81 3.57 -2.43
CA GLU A 104 0.90 3.40 -0.98
C GLU A 104 0.97 1.91 -0.58
N GLY A 105 1.83 1.61 0.41
CA GLY A 105 1.93 0.29 1.01
C GLY A 105 0.94 0.08 2.18
N GLY A 106 1.14 -0.97 2.96
CA GLY A 106 0.35 -1.20 4.18
C GLY A 106 -0.11 -2.64 4.40
N GLY A 107 0.59 -3.63 3.84
CA GLY A 107 0.27 -5.04 4.00
C GLY A 107 -1.07 -5.47 3.37
N TRP A 108 -1.60 -6.59 3.82
CA TRP A 108 -2.82 -7.19 3.28
C TRP A 108 -3.76 -7.65 4.40
N CYS A 109 -4.97 -8.04 4.04
CA CYS A 109 -5.83 -8.82 4.91
C CYS A 109 -6.18 -10.16 4.24
N ASP A 110 -6.12 -11.25 4.99
CA ASP A 110 -6.18 -12.62 4.47
C ASP A 110 -7.35 -13.42 5.03
N THR A 111 -8.16 -12.83 5.92
CA THR A 111 -9.38 -13.42 6.46
C THR A 111 -10.51 -12.39 6.49
N VAL A 112 -11.76 -12.85 6.50
CA VAL A 112 -12.92 -11.95 6.66
C VAL A 112 -12.79 -11.11 7.94
N SER A 113 -12.25 -11.67 9.02
CA SER A 113 -12.04 -10.96 10.29
C SER A 113 -10.98 -9.86 10.14
N SER A 114 -9.80 -10.20 9.60
CA SER A 114 -8.72 -9.21 9.40
C SER A 114 -9.13 -8.11 8.42
N CYS A 115 -9.86 -8.43 7.35
CA CYS A 115 -10.40 -7.43 6.42
C CYS A 115 -11.51 -6.57 7.06
N SER A 116 -12.36 -7.15 7.90
CA SER A 116 -13.40 -6.41 8.63
C SER A 116 -12.82 -5.39 9.62
N LEU A 117 -11.69 -5.71 10.25
CA LEU A 117 -10.95 -4.74 11.07
C LEU A 117 -10.28 -3.67 10.20
N ARG A 118 -9.65 -4.09 9.09
CA ARG A 118 -8.93 -3.20 8.18
C ARG A 118 -9.82 -2.13 7.55
N LYS A 119 -11.07 -2.46 7.22
CA LYS A 119 -12.02 -1.49 6.64
C LYS A 119 -12.32 -0.29 7.55
N MET A 120 -12.01 -0.38 8.84
CA MET A 120 -12.16 0.69 9.84
C MET A 120 -10.88 1.56 9.98
N THR A 121 -10.00 1.55 8.96
CA THR A 121 -8.70 2.22 8.97
C THR A 121 -8.46 2.93 7.62
N PRO A 122 -7.45 3.81 7.51
CA PRO A 122 -7.11 4.48 6.24
C PRO A 122 -6.79 3.50 5.10
N LEU A 123 -6.37 2.28 5.43
CA LEU A 123 -5.99 1.22 4.50
C LEU A 123 -7.15 0.33 4.03
N GLY A 124 -8.38 0.69 4.40
CA GLY A 124 -9.59 0.02 3.93
C GLY A 124 -10.77 0.97 3.70
N SER A 125 -10.59 2.27 3.96
CA SER A 125 -11.65 3.26 3.83
C SER A 125 -11.08 4.66 3.69
N SER A 126 -11.61 5.39 2.70
CA SER A 126 -11.27 6.78 2.44
C SER A 126 -11.81 7.75 3.50
N ASP A 127 -12.75 7.32 4.34
CA ASP A 127 -13.29 8.16 5.42
C ASP A 127 -12.26 8.39 6.52
N TYR A 128 -11.29 7.49 6.66
CA TYR A 128 -10.19 7.58 7.61
C TYR A 128 -8.87 8.10 7.01
N MET A 129 -8.81 8.31 5.69
CA MET A 129 -7.61 8.81 5.03
C MET A 129 -7.33 10.27 5.41
N GLU A 130 -6.04 10.59 5.55
CA GLU A 130 -5.57 11.97 5.68
C GLU A 130 -6.01 12.77 4.46
N ARG A 131 -6.69 13.90 4.72
CA ARG A 131 -7.22 14.77 3.67
C ARG A 131 -6.12 15.55 2.95
N ARG A 132 -4.97 15.71 3.59
CA ARG A 132 -3.80 16.42 3.12
C ARG A 132 -2.56 15.67 3.56
N VAL A 133 -1.58 15.53 2.68
CA VAL A 133 -0.30 14.87 2.98
C VAL A 133 0.86 15.67 2.42
N LEU A 134 1.98 15.65 3.13
CA LEU A 134 3.24 16.15 2.61
C LEU A 134 3.85 15.11 1.67
N PHE A 135 4.38 15.56 0.54
CA PHE A 135 5.15 14.70 -0.36
C PHE A 135 6.63 14.71 0.02
N SER A 136 7.22 13.52 0.17
CA SER A 136 8.62 13.31 0.54
C SER A 136 9.28 12.25 -0.36
N GLY A 137 10.61 12.09 -0.24
CA GLY A 137 11.38 11.11 -1.01
C GLY A 137 11.19 11.29 -2.52
N ILE A 138 10.83 10.21 -3.22
CA ILE A 138 10.58 10.23 -4.68
C ILE A 138 9.45 11.17 -5.11
N LEU A 139 8.58 11.57 -4.17
CA LEU A 139 7.52 12.57 -4.40
C LEU A 139 7.92 13.99 -3.97
N SER A 140 9.05 14.17 -3.27
CA SER A 140 9.47 15.50 -2.78
C SER A 140 9.65 16.49 -3.94
N SER A 141 9.24 17.74 -3.74
CA SER A 141 9.47 18.85 -4.69
C SER A 141 10.79 19.58 -4.43
N ASP A 142 11.50 19.20 -3.38
CA ASP A 142 12.84 19.68 -3.12
C ASP A 142 13.84 18.96 -4.02
N ALA A 143 14.48 19.70 -4.92
CA ALA A 143 15.50 19.17 -5.83
C ALA A 143 16.75 18.62 -5.12
N SER A 144 17.01 19.04 -3.88
CA SER A 144 18.11 18.50 -3.07
C SER A 144 17.82 17.08 -2.57
N GLN A 145 16.53 16.75 -2.36
CA GLN A 145 16.08 15.43 -1.95
C GLN A 145 15.71 14.53 -3.13
N ASN A 146 15.15 15.13 -4.19
CA ASN A 146 14.62 14.43 -5.36
C ASN A 146 15.15 15.05 -6.67
N PRO A 147 16.45 14.93 -6.95
CA PRO A 147 17.07 15.59 -8.10
C PRO A 147 16.49 15.15 -9.45
N ASP A 148 15.98 13.91 -9.53
CA ASP A 148 15.49 13.32 -10.76
C ASP A 148 14.03 13.68 -11.10
N PHE A 149 13.16 13.74 -10.09
CA PHE A 149 11.70 13.83 -10.29
C PHE A 149 11.04 15.05 -9.61
N TYR A 150 11.81 15.97 -9.00
CA TYR A 150 11.23 17.08 -8.22
C TYR A 150 10.22 17.93 -8.99
N ASN A 151 10.39 18.08 -10.32
CA ASN A 151 9.52 18.90 -11.16
C ASN A 151 8.52 18.11 -12.02
N TRP A 152 8.41 16.79 -11.83
CA TRP A 152 7.45 15.94 -12.54
C TRP A 152 6.03 16.12 -11.99
N ASN A 153 5.02 15.63 -12.73
CA ASN A 153 3.68 15.40 -12.17
C ASN A 153 3.75 14.24 -11.17
N LYS A 154 3.13 14.39 -10.00
CA LYS A 154 3.30 13.44 -8.90
C LYS A 154 1.98 12.98 -8.36
N ILE A 155 1.76 11.67 -8.38
CA ILE A 155 0.56 11.04 -7.88
C ILE A 155 0.94 10.11 -6.73
N LYS A 156 0.29 10.29 -5.57
CA LYS A 156 0.25 9.28 -4.51
C LYS A 156 -1.09 8.57 -4.56
N ILE A 157 -1.10 7.31 -5.02
CA ILE A 157 -2.29 6.46 -5.04
C ILE A 157 -2.53 5.93 -3.62
N ARG A 158 -3.73 6.13 -3.08
CA ARG A 158 -4.10 5.64 -1.75
C ARG A 158 -4.57 4.19 -1.82
N TYR A 159 -4.06 3.37 -0.92
CA TYR A 159 -4.30 1.92 -0.93
C TYR A 159 -5.42 1.55 0.04
N CYS A 160 -6.50 0.93 -0.48
CA CYS A 160 -7.70 0.66 0.33
C CYS A 160 -8.44 -0.66 0.01
N ASP A 161 -7.88 -1.53 -0.83
CA ASP A 161 -8.48 -2.82 -1.20
C ASP A 161 -7.93 -3.99 -0.38
N GLY A 162 -6.70 -3.90 0.14
CA GLY A 162 -6.10 -4.96 0.95
C GLY A 162 -5.59 -6.17 0.17
N ALA A 163 -5.47 -6.08 -1.17
CA ALA A 163 -5.02 -7.13 -2.09
C ALA A 163 -4.02 -6.61 -3.14
N SER A 164 -3.24 -5.54 -2.87
CA SER A 164 -2.34 -4.92 -3.86
C SER A 164 -3.02 -4.59 -5.19
N PHE A 165 -4.27 -4.13 -5.15
CA PHE A 165 -5.11 -3.84 -6.32
C PHE A 165 -5.40 -5.06 -7.23
N ALA A 166 -5.21 -6.29 -6.75
CA ALA A 166 -5.47 -7.51 -7.54
C ALA A 166 -6.85 -8.16 -7.29
N GLY A 167 -7.63 -7.66 -6.30
CA GLY A 167 -8.91 -8.27 -5.91
C GLY A 167 -10.03 -8.10 -6.95
N HIS A 168 -10.94 -9.06 -7.03
CA HIS A 168 -12.13 -9.04 -7.89
C HIS A 168 -13.41 -9.39 -7.10
N PRO A 169 -14.57 -8.76 -7.39
CA PRO A 169 -15.82 -8.96 -6.62
C PRO A 169 -16.45 -10.37 -6.64
N VAL A 170 -15.83 -11.38 -7.26
CA VAL A 170 -16.36 -12.75 -7.32
C VAL A 170 -16.42 -13.39 -5.93
N GLY A 171 -15.50 -13.02 -5.02
CA GLY A 171 -15.45 -13.51 -3.64
C GLY A 171 -16.34 -12.76 -2.64
N GLU A 172 -17.09 -11.73 -3.06
CA GLU A 172 -17.90 -10.92 -2.15
C GLU A 172 -19.12 -11.70 -1.64
N THR A 173 -19.15 -11.99 -0.33
CA THR A 173 -20.32 -12.62 0.31
C THR A 173 -21.41 -11.59 0.59
N LYS A 174 -22.67 -11.93 0.29
CA LYS A 174 -23.83 -11.04 0.48
C LYS A 174 -24.37 -10.99 1.91
N ASN A 175 -23.75 -11.69 2.86
CA ASN A 175 -24.32 -11.93 4.19
C ASN A 175 -23.53 -11.22 5.31
N GLY A 176 -24.09 -10.12 5.82
CA GLY A 176 -23.77 -9.54 7.14
C GLY A 176 -22.61 -8.56 7.19
N ASN A 177 -21.39 -8.97 6.80
CA ASN A 177 -20.22 -8.09 6.76
C ASN A 177 -19.90 -7.73 5.32
N ILE A 178 -20.51 -6.65 4.82
CA ILE A 178 -20.22 -6.15 3.47
C ILE A 178 -18.73 -5.75 3.43
N LEU A 179 -17.97 -6.48 2.63
CA LEU A 179 -16.57 -6.25 2.27
C LEU A 179 -16.51 -6.17 0.75
N HIS A 180 -15.74 -5.22 0.23
CA HIS A 180 -15.58 -5.01 -1.20
C HIS A 180 -14.16 -5.34 -1.65
N PHE A 181 -13.97 -6.51 -2.26
CA PHE A 181 -12.68 -6.97 -2.76
C PHE A 181 -12.49 -6.53 -4.20
N ARG A 182 -12.33 -5.21 -4.42
CA ARG A 182 -12.45 -4.60 -5.75
C ARG A 182 -11.17 -3.93 -6.23
N GLY A 183 -10.02 -4.41 -5.78
CA GLY A 183 -8.70 -3.86 -6.12
C GLY A 183 -8.51 -3.60 -7.61
N GLN A 184 -8.83 -4.57 -8.47
CA GLN A 184 -8.65 -4.46 -9.92
C GLN A 184 -9.52 -3.34 -10.52
N LEU A 185 -10.78 -3.26 -10.07
CA LEU A 185 -11.69 -2.19 -10.51
C LEU A 185 -11.23 -0.81 -10.03
N ILE A 186 -10.64 -0.72 -8.82
CA ILE A 186 -10.05 0.52 -8.32
C ILE A 186 -8.86 0.94 -9.19
N TRP A 187 -7.97 0.01 -9.52
CA TRP A 187 -6.83 0.25 -10.41
C TRP A 187 -7.28 0.81 -11.77
N GLU A 188 -8.21 0.13 -12.43
CA GLU A 188 -8.77 0.55 -13.72
C GLU A 188 -9.42 1.94 -13.64
N ALA A 189 -10.22 2.18 -12.59
CA ALA A 189 -10.86 3.48 -12.38
C ALA A 189 -9.84 4.61 -12.14
N LEU A 190 -8.77 4.35 -11.40
CA LEU A 190 -7.66 5.28 -11.19
C LEU A 190 -6.91 5.57 -12.48
N MET A 191 -6.55 4.56 -13.26
CA MET A 191 -5.84 4.77 -14.50
C MET A 191 -6.66 5.58 -15.49
N ASP A 192 -7.95 5.27 -15.66
CA ASP A 192 -8.86 6.04 -16.51
C ASP A 192 -8.92 7.53 -16.09
N GLU A 193 -9.04 7.79 -14.79
CA GLU A 193 -9.05 9.16 -14.25
C GLU A 193 -7.74 9.88 -14.58
N LEU A 194 -6.60 9.27 -14.26
CA LEU A 194 -5.27 9.88 -14.47
C LEU A 194 -4.96 10.12 -15.95
N LEU A 195 -5.37 9.20 -16.83
CA LEU A 195 -5.29 9.38 -18.28
C LEU A 195 -6.06 10.62 -18.74
N SER A 196 -7.24 10.86 -18.17
CA SER A 196 -8.07 12.04 -18.47
C SER A 196 -7.47 13.35 -17.94
N VAL A 197 -6.80 13.30 -16.78
CA VAL A 197 -6.14 14.45 -16.15
C VAL A 197 -4.89 14.89 -16.94
N GLY A 198 -4.25 13.98 -17.66
CA GLY A 198 -3.15 14.32 -18.59
C GLY A 198 -2.09 13.23 -18.77
N LEU A 199 -2.16 12.13 -18.02
CA LEU A 199 -1.21 11.02 -18.13
C LEU A 199 -1.18 10.42 -19.54
N SER A 200 -2.28 10.50 -20.28
CA SER A 200 -2.38 10.07 -21.69
C SER A 200 -1.41 10.77 -22.65
N LYS A 201 -0.80 11.89 -22.23
CA LYS A 201 0.18 12.67 -22.98
C LYS A 201 1.59 12.60 -22.39
N ALA A 202 1.84 11.65 -21.48
CA ALA A 202 3.13 11.51 -20.82
C ALA A 202 4.25 11.19 -21.82
N ARG A 203 5.38 11.88 -21.68
CA ARG A 203 6.63 11.53 -22.38
C ARG A 203 7.43 10.50 -21.60
N GLN A 204 7.43 10.64 -20.27
CA GLN A 204 8.06 9.69 -19.35
C GLN A 204 7.10 9.39 -18.21
N ALA A 205 7.01 8.13 -17.82
CA ALA A 205 6.20 7.71 -16.70
C ALA A 205 6.95 6.67 -15.86
N LEU A 206 6.94 6.85 -14.54
CA LEU A 206 7.47 5.89 -13.58
C LEU A 206 6.33 5.44 -12.67
N LEU A 207 6.01 4.15 -12.72
CA LEU A 207 5.17 3.51 -11.71
C LEU A 207 6.05 3.01 -10.57
N SER A 208 5.72 3.36 -9.35
CA SER A 208 6.46 2.97 -8.17
C SER A 208 5.50 2.59 -7.05
N GLY A 209 6.00 1.87 -6.04
CA GLY A 209 5.28 1.65 -4.81
C GLY A 209 6.17 0.95 -3.80
N CYS A 210 5.79 1.03 -2.53
CA CYS A 210 6.52 0.42 -1.42
C CYS A 210 5.72 -0.72 -0.78
N SER A 211 6.37 -1.82 -0.40
CA SER A 211 5.73 -2.95 0.30
C SER A 211 4.57 -3.52 -0.53
N ALA A 212 3.34 -3.49 -0.02
CA ALA A 212 2.16 -3.89 -0.77
C ALA A 212 1.93 -3.09 -2.06
N GLY A 213 2.32 -1.81 -2.09
CA GLY A 213 2.33 -1.00 -3.30
C GLY A 213 3.46 -1.36 -4.27
N GLY A 214 4.57 -1.88 -3.75
CA GLY A 214 5.66 -2.43 -4.55
C GLY A 214 5.22 -3.71 -5.26
N LEU A 215 4.52 -4.60 -4.55
CA LEU A 215 3.90 -5.77 -5.18
C LEU A 215 2.83 -5.35 -6.22
N ALA A 216 2.00 -4.35 -5.91
CA ALA A 216 1.04 -3.81 -6.89
C ALA A 216 1.74 -3.25 -8.14
N THR A 217 2.91 -2.62 -7.97
CA THR A 217 3.73 -2.14 -9.09
C THR A 217 4.17 -3.29 -9.99
N LEU A 218 4.58 -4.43 -9.42
CA LEU A 218 4.94 -5.63 -10.19
C LEU A 218 3.72 -6.22 -10.93
N ILE A 219 2.57 -6.28 -10.26
CA ILE A 219 1.33 -6.85 -10.82
C ILE A 219 0.84 -6.03 -12.03
N HIS A 220 0.89 -4.70 -11.94
CA HIS A 220 0.26 -3.82 -12.92
C HIS A 220 1.22 -3.13 -13.89
N CYS A 221 2.53 -3.43 -13.86
CA CYS A 221 3.51 -2.70 -14.66
C CYS A 221 3.26 -2.81 -16.18
N ASP A 222 2.96 -4.02 -16.67
CA ASP A 222 2.73 -4.23 -18.10
C ASP A 222 1.44 -3.56 -18.57
N ASP A 223 0.34 -3.72 -17.82
CA ASP A 223 -0.93 -3.01 -18.08
C ASP A 223 -0.72 -1.48 -18.10
N PHE A 224 0.05 -0.96 -17.13
CA PHE A 224 0.39 0.46 -17.09
C PHE A 224 1.15 0.93 -18.33
N ARG A 225 2.11 0.14 -18.81
CA ARG A 225 2.86 0.42 -20.04
C ARG A 225 1.95 0.43 -21.27
N GLU A 226 0.98 -0.46 -21.32
CA GLU A 226 0.05 -0.59 -22.46
C GLU A 226 -0.90 0.59 -22.59
N LEU A 227 -1.30 1.21 -21.47
CA LEU A 227 -2.19 2.37 -21.42
C LEU A 227 -1.55 3.67 -21.95
N LEU A 228 -0.21 3.73 -22.01
CA LEU A 228 0.54 4.94 -22.34
C LEU A 228 0.96 4.98 -23.81
N PRO A 229 1.27 6.17 -24.36
CA PRO A 229 1.75 6.32 -25.74
C PRO A 229 2.91 5.36 -26.06
N LYS A 230 2.95 4.85 -27.29
CA LYS A 230 3.98 3.88 -27.68
C LYS A 230 5.38 4.49 -27.66
N ASP A 231 5.50 5.78 -27.91
CA ASP A 231 6.72 6.58 -27.84
C ASP A 231 7.07 7.09 -26.43
N ALA A 232 6.17 6.91 -25.45
CA ALA A 232 6.48 7.23 -24.05
C ALA A 232 7.50 6.24 -23.47
N THR A 233 8.44 6.76 -22.68
CA THR A 233 9.34 5.93 -21.88
C THR A 233 8.68 5.60 -20.55
N VAL A 234 8.30 4.35 -20.36
CA VAL A 234 7.67 3.87 -19.12
C VAL A 234 8.64 2.98 -18.37
N LYS A 235 8.70 3.13 -17.05
CA LYS A 235 9.51 2.31 -16.14
C LYS A 235 8.72 1.96 -14.89
N CYS A 236 9.13 0.89 -14.21
CA CYS A 236 8.54 0.47 -12.95
C CYS A 236 9.61 0.26 -11.88
N LEU A 237 9.34 0.71 -10.65
CA LEU A 237 10.22 0.59 -9.49
C LEU A 237 9.44 -0.01 -8.32
N ALA A 238 9.66 -1.29 -8.05
CA ALA A 238 9.05 -1.98 -6.94
C ALA A 238 9.99 -1.94 -5.73
N ASP A 239 9.67 -1.09 -4.75
CA ASP A 239 10.41 -0.98 -3.50
C ASP A 239 9.80 -1.91 -2.44
N ALA A 240 10.62 -2.75 -1.81
CA ALA A 240 10.19 -3.76 -0.83
C ALA A 240 8.98 -4.62 -1.28
N GLY A 241 8.80 -4.79 -2.59
CA GLY A 241 7.63 -5.44 -3.21
C GLY A 241 7.82 -6.92 -3.54
N PHE A 242 9.04 -7.44 -3.37
CA PHE A 242 9.38 -8.83 -3.67
C PHE A 242 9.40 -9.66 -2.39
N PHE A 243 8.55 -10.68 -2.33
CA PHE A 243 8.39 -11.54 -1.16
C PHE A 243 8.78 -12.97 -1.50
N LEU A 244 9.70 -13.54 -0.72
CA LEU A 244 10.23 -14.87 -0.96
C LEU A 244 9.23 -15.96 -0.54
N ASP A 245 9.06 -16.96 -1.40
CA ASP A 245 8.39 -18.21 -1.04
C ASP A 245 9.39 -19.22 -0.45
N GLU A 246 9.89 -18.87 0.73
CA GLU A 246 10.87 -19.67 1.45
C GLU A 246 10.38 -20.05 2.84
N LYS A 247 11.04 -21.05 3.43
CA LYS A 247 10.79 -21.42 4.83
C LYS A 247 11.28 -20.30 5.75
N ASP A 248 10.45 -19.94 6.71
CA ASP A 248 10.86 -19.06 7.80
C ASP A 248 11.85 -19.75 8.76
N VAL A 249 12.32 -19.02 9.76
CA VAL A 249 13.27 -19.52 10.78
C VAL A 249 12.73 -20.71 11.59
N SER A 250 11.42 -20.94 11.57
CA SER A 250 10.76 -22.09 12.21
C SER A 250 10.53 -23.25 11.24
N GLY A 251 10.94 -23.13 9.98
CA GLY A 251 10.80 -24.14 8.94
C GLY A 251 9.45 -24.12 8.21
N ASN A 252 8.62 -23.11 8.42
CA ASN A 252 7.26 -23.03 7.85
C ASN A 252 7.20 -22.12 6.61
N HIS A 253 6.33 -22.45 5.65
CA HIS A 253 6.05 -21.60 4.48
C HIS A 253 4.98 -20.54 4.82
N THR A 254 5.33 -19.63 5.74
CA THR A 254 4.41 -18.62 6.28
C THR A 254 3.92 -17.66 5.19
N MET A 255 4.83 -17.12 4.36
CA MET A 255 4.46 -16.20 3.27
C MET A 255 3.58 -16.86 2.21
N ARG A 256 3.89 -18.10 1.81
CA ARG A 256 3.04 -18.89 0.89
C ARG A 256 1.63 -19.03 1.43
N SER A 257 1.52 -19.43 2.70
CA SER A 257 0.22 -19.67 3.34
C SER A 257 -0.60 -18.37 3.43
N PHE A 258 0.05 -17.27 3.80
CA PHE A 258 -0.56 -15.95 3.86
C PHE A 258 -1.09 -15.49 2.48
N TYR A 259 -0.25 -15.50 1.44
CA TYR A 259 -0.69 -15.09 0.10
C TYR A 259 -1.73 -16.02 -0.50
N HIS A 260 -1.66 -17.32 -0.20
CA HIS A 260 -2.69 -18.27 -0.59
C HIS A 260 -4.06 -17.90 0.02
N HIS A 261 -4.10 -17.43 1.26
CA HIS A 261 -5.34 -16.94 1.88
C HIS A 261 -5.82 -15.62 1.26
N VAL A 262 -4.93 -14.65 1.01
CA VAL A 262 -5.27 -13.39 0.30
C VAL A 262 -5.88 -13.70 -1.06
N PHE A 263 -5.25 -14.57 -1.85
CA PHE A 263 -5.72 -14.97 -3.18
C PHE A 263 -7.10 -15.63 -3.12
N ASN A 264 -7.27 -16.63 -2.25
CA ASN A 264 -8.53 -17.36 -2.13
C ASN A 264 -9.66 -16.55 -1.50
N LEU A 265 -9.37 -15.47 -0.79
CA LEU A 265 -10.40 -14.60 -0.25
C LEU A 265 -10.83 -13.54 -1.26
N GLN A 266 -9.86 -12.93 -1.94
CA GLN A 266 -10.08 -11.65 -2.63
C GLN A 266 -10.00 -11.73 -4.16
N VAL A 267 -9.35 -12.75 -4.72
CA VAL A 267 -9.03 -12.82 -6.17
C VAL A 267 -9.86 -13.88 -6.92
N VAL A 268 -10.51 -14.80 -6.20
CA VAL A 268 -11.08 -16.07 -6.73
C VAL A 268 -11.82 -15.92 -8.07
N LEU A 269 -11.41 -16.79 -8.99
CA LEU A 269 -11.59 -16.74 -10.44
C LEU A 269 -13.04 -16.76 -10.93
N CYS A 270 -13.34 -15.92 -11.93
CA CYS A 270 -14.48 -16.10 -12.83
C CYS A 270 -14.16 -17.21 -13.85
N SER A 271 -15.07 -18.18 -14.00
CA SER A 271 -14.93 -19.40 -14.81
C SER A 271 -14.96 -19.18 -16.34
N SER A 272 -14.46 -18.06 -16.85
CA SER A 272 -14.44 -17.78 -18.29
C SER A 272 -13.20 -17.01 -18.72
N PHE A 273 -12.03 -17.41 -18.22
CA PHE A 273 -10.75 -17.14 -18.87
C PHE A 273 -9.90 -18.41 -18.84
N VAL A 274 -9.83 -19.08 -20.00
CA VAL A 274 -8.95 -20.24 -20.26
C VAL A 274 -7.46 -19.83 -20.33
N LEU A 275 -7.11 -18.64 -19.85
CA LEU A 275 -5.73 -18.13 -19.73
C LEU A 275 -5.17 -18.22 -18.30
N ILE A 276 -5.90 -18.78 -17.34
CA ILE A 276 -5.59 -18.65 -15.89
C ILE A 276 -5.41 -19.99 -15.15
N TYR A 277 -5.46 -21.15 -15.83
CA TYR A 277 -4.72 -22.29 -15.27
C TYR A 277 -3.21 -22.01 -15.22
N THR A 278 -2.76 -21.07 -16.05
CA THR A 278 -1.42 -20.51 -15.99
C THR A 278 -1.25 -19.41 -14.94
N PHE A 279 -2.24 -18.74 -14.34
CA PHE A 279 -1.96 -17.58 -13.45
C PHE A 279 -1.84 -17.94 -11.95
N SER A 280 -2.59 -18.92 -11.44
CA SER A 280 -2.37 -19.45 -10.09
C SER A 280 -1.09 -20.29 -10.04
N ASP A 281 -0.87 -21.10 -11.08
CA ASP A 281 0.41 -21.75 -11.30
C ASP A 281 1.49 -20.73 -11.69
N TRP A 282 1.21 -19.55 -12.25
CA TRP A 282 2.25 -18.53 -12.50
C TRP A 282 2.58 -17.72 -11.26
N MET A 283 1.63 -17.35 -10.40
CA MET A 283 2.01 -16.77 -9.10
C MET A 283 2.79 -17.77 -8.26
N VAL A 284 2.43 -19.06 -8.25
CA VAL A 284 3.13 -20.08 -7.44
C VAL A 284 4.41 -20.60 -8.12
N GLN A 285 4.40 -20.89 -9.41
CA GLN A 285 5.56 -21.37 -10.18
C GLN A 285 6.45 -20.23 -10.65
N ASN A 286 5.97 -19.03 -11.01
CA ASN A 286 6.86 -17.93 -11.38
C ASN A 286 7.47 -17.24 -10.17
N LEU A 287 6.86 -17.21 -8.97
CA LEU A 287 7.64 -16.88 -7.75
C LEU A 287 8.84 -17.84 -7.56
N VAL A 288 8.70 -19.10 -7.99
CA VAL A 288 9.74 -20.14 -7.91
C VAL A 288 10.69 -20.12 -9.14
N ILE A 289 10.22 -19.74 -10.34
CA ILE A 289 11.02 -19.65 -11.58
C ILE A 289 11.76 -18.30 -11.68
N PHE A 290 11.32 -17.25 -10.96
CA PHE A 290 12.02 -15.96 -10.82
C PHE A 290 13.46 -16.12 -10.28
N PHE A 291 13.80 -17.29 -9.75
CA PHE A 291 15.10 -17.59 -9.17
C PHE A 291 16.20 -18.04 -10.16
N GLU A 292 15.91 -18.39 -11.43
CA GLU A 292 16.93 -19.09 -12.23
C GLU A 292 17.43 -18.45 -13.54
N LYS A 293 16.96 -17.27 -14.00
CA LYS A 293 17.67 -16.51 -15.07
C LYS A 293 17.11 -15.10 -15.31
N ASN A 294 18.02 -14.12 -15.32
CA ASN A 294 17.94 -12.80 -15.97
C ASN A 294 16.55 -12.12 -16.06
N LEU A 295 16.29 -11.26 -15.06
CA LEU A 295 15.12 -10.40 -14.86
C LEU A 295 14.78 -9.36 -15.96
N VAL A 296 15.47 -9.37 -17.11
CA VAL A 296 15.32 -8.33 -18.15
C VAL A 296 14.41 -8.77 -19.30
N ASP A 297 14.21 -10.08 -19.51
CA ASP A 297 13.55 -10.59 -20.73
C ASP A 297 12.05 -10.90 -20.55
N LEU A 298 11.52 -10.87 -19.32
CA LEU A 298 10.11 -11.25 -19.05
C LEU A 298 9.13 -10.08 -19.06
N PHE A 299 9.60 -8.88 -18.72
CA PHE A 299 8.79 -7.66 -18.72
C PHE A 299 9.19 -6.81 -19.92
N GLY A 300 8.22 -6.28 -20.66
CA GLY A 300 8.49 -5.32 -21.75
C GLY A 300 9.05 -3.98 -21.27
N VAL A 301 9.36 -3.87 -19.98
CA VAL A 301 9.73 -2.67 -19.23
C VAL A 301 10.86 -3.00 -18.26
N LEU A 302 11.81 -2.06 -18.11
CA LEU A 302 12.92 -2.17 -17.16
C LEU A 302 12.39 -2.03 -15.72
N LEU A 303 12.55 -3.09 -14.91
CA LEU A 303 12.24 -3.13 -13.49
C LEU A 303 13.48 -2.82 -12.64
N PHE A 304 13.29 -1.97 -11.63
CA PHE A 304 14.29 -1.72 -10.59
C PHE A 304 13.82 -2.33 -9.27
N TYR A 305 14.76 -2.95 -8.56
CA TYR A 305 14.56 -3.48 -7.21
C TYR A 305 15.43 -2.68 -6.23
N SER A 306 14.83 -2.20 -5.14
CA SER A 306 15.57 -1.75 -3.97
C SER A 306 15.57 -2.90 -2.96
N LEU A 307 16.76 -3.40 -2.60
CA LEU A 307 16.95 -4.44 -1.57
C LEU A 307 17.05 -3.81 -0.19
#